data_AF-A0A2D7JT96-F1
#
_entry.id   AF-A0A2D7JT96-F1
#
_cell.length_a   1.000
_cell.length_b   1.000
_cell.length_c   1.000
_cell.angle_alpha   90.00
_cell.angle_beta   90.00
_cell.angle_gamma   90.00
#
_symmetry.space_group_name_H-M   'P 1'
#
loop_
_entity.id
_entity.type
_entity.pdbx_description
1 polymer ?
#
loop_
_entity_poly.entity_id
_entity_poly.type
_entity_poly.pdbx_seq_one_letter_code
_entity_poly.pdbx_strand_id
1 'polypeptide(L)' 'MPVSVHGDDREELESLINYLKHQHNLRKRSLVMDDREDGGYLFFIYQVCDPRWIASFFESMEEGGV' A
#
# COMPACT_ATOMS: atom_id res chain seq x y z
N MET A 1 -8.56 14.43 -3.02
CA MET A 1 -8.75 13.23 -3.86
C MET A 1 -8.09 12.07 -3.12
N PRO A 2 -8.68 10.86 -3.09
CA PRO A 2 -7.98 9.69 -2.54
C PRO A 2 -6.71 9.43 -3.35
N VAL A 3 -5.68 8.89 -2.70
CA VAL A 3 -4.47 8.41 -3.38
C VAL A 3 -4.70 6.95 -3.74
N SER A 4 -4.51 6.59 -5.01
CA SER A 4 -4.44 5.18 -5.42
C SER A 4 -3.00 4.70 -5.31
N VAL A 5 -2.84 3.46 -4.88
CA VAL A 5 -1.56 2.73 -4.87
C VAL A 5 -1.78 1.48 -5.70
N HIS A 6 -0.93 1.28 -6.70
CA HIS A 6 -0.99 0.20 -7.68
C HIS A 6 0.18 -0.76 -7.46
N GLY A 7 -0.01 -2.04 -7.79
CA GLY A 7 1.04 -3.06 -7.71
C GLY A 7 0.61 -4.36 -8.38
N ASP A 8 1.60 -5.20 -8.72
CA ASP A 8 1.37 -6.46 -9.43
C ASP A 8 0.99 -7.62 -8.49
N ASP A 9 1.38 -7.54 -7.22
CA ASP A 9 1.12 -8.57 -6.21
C ASP A 9 0.11 -8.13 -5.15
N ARG A 10 -0.91 -8.97 -4.92
CA ARG A 10 -1.98 -8.68 -3.97
C ARG A 10 -1.48 -8.71 -2.52
N GLU A 11 -0.64 -9.68 -2.18
CA GLU A 11 -0.18 -9.90 -0.81
C GLU A 11 0.77 -8.76 -0.36
N GLU A 12 1.56 -8.24 -1.29
CA GLU A 12 2.40 -7.06 -1.12
C GLU A 12 1.56 -5.83 -0.77
N LEU A 13 0.48 -5.56 -1.53
CA LEU A 13 -0.43 -4.44 -1.23
C LEU A 13 -1.17 -4.63 0.09
N GLU A 14 -1.59 -5.85 0.42
CA GLU A 14 -2.21 -6.16 1.72
C GLU A 14 -1.20 -5.96 2.88
N SER A 15 0.07 -6.30 2.66
CA SER A 15 1.17 -6.07 3.61
C SER A 15 1.45 -4.58 3.80
N LEU A 16 1.45 -3.78 2.73
CA LEU A 16 1.56 -2.33 2.79
C LEU A 16 0.41 -1.71 3.59
N ILE A 17 -0.84 -2.14 3.36
CA ILE A 17 -1.98 -1.68 4.15
C ILE A 17 -1.75 -1.98 5.64
N ASN A 18 -1.28 -3.19 5.96
CA ASN A 18 -0.99 -3.56 7.34
C ASN A 18 0.14 -2.71 7.95
N TYR A 19 1.23 -2.46 7.22
CA TYR A 19 2.30 -1.58 7.66
C TYR A 19 1.78 -0.16 7.98
N LEU A 20 1.01 0.44 7.05
CA LEU A 20 0.44 1.78 7.23
C LEU A 20 -0.53 1.85 8.41
N LYS A 21 -1.33 0.79 8.64
CA LYS A 21 -2.24 0.70 9.78
C LYS A 21 -1.49 0.69 11.11
N HIS A 22 -0.44 -0.12 11.24
CA HIS A 22 0.26 -0.32 12.50
C HIS A 22 1.28 0.78 12.80
N GLN A 23 2.03 1.25 11.79
CA GLN A 23 3.12 2.23 11.99
C GLN A 23 2.63 3.67 11.88
N HIS A 24 1.68 3.94 10.98
CA HIS A 24 1.25 5.31 10.64
C HIS A 24 -0.21 5.58 11.01
N ASN A 25 -0.83 4.66 11.77
CA ASN A 25 -2.20 4.79 12.29
C ASN A 25 -3.21 5.11 11.17
N LEU A 26 -3.06 4.44 10.02
CA LEU A 26 -4.05 4.44 8.96
C LEU A 26 -5.32 3.74 9.46
N ARG A 27 -6.42 4.47 9.65
CA ARG A 27 -7.65 3.92 10.27
C ARG A 27 -8.78 3.70 9.30
N LYS A 28 -8.84 4.48 8.23
CA LYS A 28 -9.87 4.29 7.20
C LYS A 28 -9.60 2.98 6.48
N ARG A 29 -10.67 2.22 6.25
CA ARG A 29 -10.59 0.90 5.62
C ARG A 29 -10.14 1.04 4.17
N SER A 30 -8.96 0.48 3.87
CA SER A 30 -8.47 0.22 2.52
C SER A 30 -8.71 -1.25 2.17
N LEU A 31 -8.99 -1.51 0.89
CA LEU A 31 -9.24 -2.86 0.36
C LEU A 31 -8.51 -2.99 -0.98
N VAL A 32 -7.76 -4.06 -1.13
CA VAL A 32 -7.11 -4.41 -2.41
C VAL A 32 -8.14 -5.01 -3.36
N MET A 33 -8.18 -4.49 -4.58
CA MET A 33 -9.08 -4.90 -5.66
C MET A 33 -8.30 -5.02 -6.98
N ASP A 34 -8.86 -5.74 -7.95
CA ASP A 34 -8.27 -5.85 -9.29
C ASP A 34 -8.25 -4.47 -9.97
N ASP A 35 -7.11 -4.11 -10.56
CA ASP A 35 -6.99 -2.94 -11.42
C ASP A 35 -7.53 -3.30 -12.81
N ARG A 36 -8.65 -2.67 -13.17
CA ARG A 36 -9.34 -2.94 -14.45
C ARG A 36 -8.83 -2.09 -15.60
N GLU A 37 -8.04 -1.05 -15.32
CA GLU A 37 -7.50 -0.14 -16.33
C GLU A 37 -6.11 -0.60 -16.77
N ASP A 38 -5.23 -0.84 -15.81
CA ASP A 38 -3.81 -1.14 -16.06
C ASP A 38 -3.45 -2.62 -15.83
N GLY A 39 -4.35 -3.40 -15.22
CA GLY A 39 -4.07 -4.77 -14.77
C GLY A 39 -3.31 -4.81 -13.44
N GLY A 40 -3.25 -6.00 -12.83
CA GLY A 40 -2.72 -6.15 -11.46
C GLY A 40 -3.74 -5.74 -10.40
N TYR A 41 -3.30 -5.05 -9.36
CA TYR A 41 -4.10 -4.71 -8.19
C TYR A 41 -3.90 -3.25 -7.75
N LEU A 42 -4.92 -2.70 -7.07
CA LEU A 42 -4.83 -1.40 -6.44
C LEU A 42 -5.61 -1.32 -5.13
N PHE A 43 -5.28 -0.33 -4.31
CA PHE A 43 -6.15 0.13 -3.24
C PHE A 43 -6.14 1.67 -3.12
N PHE A 44 -7.12 2.20 -2.41
CA PHE A 44 -7.23 3.64 -2.16
C PHE A 44 -6.92 3.99 -0.71
N ILE A 45 -6.26 5.14 -0.52
CA ILE A 45 -6.03 5.78 0.76
C ILE A 45 -6.93 7.01 0.88
N TYR A 46 -7.82 6.98 1.87
CA TYR A 46 -8.86 8.00 2.09
C TYR A 46 -8.49 9.05 3.15
N GLN A 47 -7.24 9.09 3.61
CA GLN A 47 -6.73 10.04 4.60
C GLN A 47 -5.37 10.60 4.17
N VAL A 48 -4.85 11.59 4.91
CA VAL A 48 -3.50 12.10 4.66
C VAL A 48 -2.50 10.96 4.82
N CYS A 49 -1.67 10.79 3.81
CA CYS A 49 -0.62 9.80 3.75
C CYS A 49 0.64 10.48 3.22
N ASP A 50 1.76 10.28 3.91
CA ASP A 50 3.05 10.72 3.41
C ASP A 50 3.60 9.67 2.43
N PRO A 51 3.92 10.03 1.17
CA PRO A 51 4.44 9.06 0.21
C PRO A 51 5.74 8.40 0.67
N ARG A 52 6.51 9.03 1.57
CA ARG A 52 7.73 8.45 2.15
C ARG A 52 7.46 7.21 3.00
N TRP A 53 6.25 7.07 3.55
CA TRP A 53 5.87 5.86 4.30
C TRP A 53 5.78 4.64 3.38
N ILE A 54 5.32 4.85 2.14
CA ILE A 54 5.23 3.80 1.13
C ILE A 54 6.65 3.42 0.67
N ALA A 55 7.49 4.41 0.37
CA ALA A 55 8.90 4.18 0.01
C ALA A 55 9.64 3.37 1.10
N SER A 56 9.50 3.78 2.36
CA SER A 56 10.13 3.10 3.50
C SER A 56 9.66 1.65 3.68
N PHE A 57 8.42 1.32 3.31
CA PHE A 57 7.94 -0.06 3.34
C PHE A 57 8.69 -0.92 2.32
N PHE A 58 8.80 -0.46 1.07
CA PHE A 58 9.51 -1.19 0.02
C PHE A 58 11.01 -1.29 0.29
N GLU A 59 11.64 -0.22 0.77
CA GLU A 59 13.04 -0.25 1.22
C GLU A 59 13.25 -1.33 2.30
N SER A 60 12.34 -1.44 3.27
CA SER A 60 12.43 -2.46 4.33
C SER A 60 12.24 -3.90 3.83
N MET A 61 11.55 -4.10 2.70
CA MET A 61 11.40 -5.41 2.07
C MET A 61 12.67 -5.82 1.32
N GLU A 62 13.34 -4.88 0.66
CA GLU A 62 14.60 -5.11 -0.04
C GLU A 62 15.74 -5.43 0.95
N GLU A 63 15.77 -4.77 2.11
CA GLU A 63 16.76 -5.01 3.16
C GLU A 63 16.55 -6.33 3.92
N GLY A 64 15.34 -6.91 3.86
CA GLY A 64 14.98 -8.17 4.51
C GLY A 64 15.28 -9.44 3.69
N GLY A 65 15.76 -9.29 2.45
CA GLY A 65 16.11 -10.39 1.55
C GLY A 65 17.57 -10.85 1.70
N VAL A 66 17.87 -11.68 2.70
CA VAL A 66 19.05 -12.57 2.74
C VAL A 66 18.61 -14.00 3.02
#